data_AF-A0A7C9W0A9-F1
#
_entry.id   AF-A0A7C9W0A9-F1
#
_cell.length_a   1.000
_cell.length_b   1.000
_cell.length_c   1.000
_cell.angle_alpha   90.00
_cell.angle_beta   90.00
_cell.angle_gamma   90.00
#
_symmetry.space_group_name_H-M   'P 1'
#
loop_
_entity.id
_entity.type
_entity.pdbx_description
1 polymer ?
#
loop_
_entity_poly.entity_id
_entity_poly.type
_entity_poly.pdbx_seq_one_letter_code
_entity_poly.pdbx_strand_id
1 'polypeptide(L)' 'MPLTIDLDDCVDTTSVCNVCPHPWAEHDALGVRYCTATTVSALPRGCICS' A
#
# COMPACT_ATOMS: atom_id res chain seq x y z
N MET A 1 22.89 -0.25 -22.54
CA MET A 1 22.58 -0.08 -21.11
C MET A 1 21.36 -0.95 -20.81
N PRO A 2 21.53 -2.20 -20.36
CA PRO A 2 20.37 -2.99 -19.94
C PRO A 2 19.92 -2.48 -18.57
N LEU A 3 18.62 -2.23 -18.41
CA LEU A 3 18.00 -1.98 -17.12
C LEU A 3 17.90 -3.34 -16.41
N THR A 4 18.84 -3.62 -15.51
CA THR A 4 18.69 -4.71 -14.53
C THR A 4 17.67 -4.28 -13.49
N ILE A 5 16.45 -4.78 -13.64
CA ILE A 5 15.45 -4.71 -12.56
C ILE A 5 15.86 -5.81 -11.58
N ASP A 6 16.51 -5.42 -10.49
CA ASP A 6 16.68 -6.29 -9.32
C ASP A 6 15.28 -6.60 -8.79
N LEU A 7 14.76 -7.75 -9.21
CA LEU A 7 13.46 -8.27 -8.81
C LEU A 7 13.63 -8.96 -7.44
N ASP A 8 13.83 -8.16 -6.40
CA ASP A 8 13.67 -8.57 -5.00
C ASP A 8 13.08 -7.39 -4.20
N ASP A 9 11.90 -6.94 -4.61
CA ASP A 9 10.98 -6.30 -3.67
C ASP A 9 9.93 -7.37 -3.37
N CYS A 10 10.23 -8.22 -2.39
CA CYS A 10 9.19 -8.93 -1.69
C CYS A 10 8.34 -7.86 -1.00
N VAL A 11 7.39 -7.26 -1.75
CA VAL A 11 6.36 -6.38 -1.21
C VAL A 11 5.87 -7.08 0.04
N ASP A 12 6.18 -6.51 1.19
CA ASP A 12 5.84 -7.06 2.49
C ASP A 12 4.32 -6.92 2.63
N THR A 13 3.61 -7.84 2.00
CA THR A 13 2.14 -7.89 1.96
C THR A 13 1.57 -8.19 3.34
N THR A 14 2.41 -8.67 4.26
CA THR A 14 2.10 -8.87 5.68
C THR A 14 2.18 -7.60 6.51
N SER A 15 2.76 -6.51 6.00
CA SER A 15 2.85 -5.24 6.72
C SER A 15 1.45 -4.67 6.97
N VAL A 16 1.22 -4.15 8.18
CA VAL A 16 -0.01 -3.42 8.52
C VAL A 16 0.02 -2.09 7.78
N CYS A 17 -1.11 -1.70 7.18
CA CYS A 17 -1.18 -0.45 6.45
C CYS A 17 -0.99 0.77 7.37
N ASN A 18 -0.24 1.78 6.90
CA ASN A 18 -0.01 3.02 7.64
C ASN A 18 -1.29 3.87 7.83
N VAL A 19 -2.38 3.55 7.12
CA VAL A 19 -3.64 4.31 7.13
C VAL A 19 -4.76 3.58 7.88
N CYS A 20 -4.74 2.24 7.90
CA CYS A 20 -5.83 1.42 8.40
C CYS A 20 -5.33 0.17 9.13
N PRO A 21 -6.11 -0.41 10.06
CA PRO A 21 -5.60 -1.42 10.99
C PRO A 21 -5.44 -2.83 10.40
N HIS A 22 -5.56 -3.01 9.08
CA HIS A 22 -5.51 -4.32 8.43
C HIS A 22 -4.25 -4.46 7.54
N PRO A 23 -3.83 -5.70 7.22
CA PRO A 23 -2.67 -5.98 6.39
C PRO A 23 -2.77 -5.35 4.99
N TRP A 24 -1.61 -5.05 4.40
CA TRP A 24 -1.51 -4.57 3.04
C TRP A 24 -2.06 -5.60 2.03
N ALA A 25 -1.89 -6.90 2.29
CA ALA A 25 -2.43 -7.99 1.47
C ALA A 25 -3.96 -7.94 1.26
N GLU A 26 -4.70 -7.33 2.19
CA GLU A 26 -6.17 -7.24 2.12
C GLU A 26 -6.63 -6.06 1.25
N HIS A 27 -5.72 -5.26 0.70
CA HIS A 27 -6.11 -4.15 -0.17
C HIS A 27 -6.49 -4.67 -1.56
N ASP A 28 -7.70 -4.35 -1.98
CA ASP A 28 -8.06 -4.40 -3.39
C ASP A 28 -7.37 -3.26 -4.16
N ALA A 29 -7.53 -3.25 -5.49
CA ALA A 29 -6.88 -2.27 -6.34
C ALA A 29 -7.25 -0.81 -6.00
N LEU A 30 -8.45 -0.58 -5.46
CA LEU A 30 -8.89 0.75 -5.02
C LEU A 30 -8.30 1.11 -3.66
N GLY A 31 -8.30 0.18 -2.72
CA GLY A 31 -7.68 0.29 -1.41
C GLY A 31 -6.21 0.67 -1.53
N VAL A 32 -5.44 0.00 -2.39
CA VAL A 32 -4.02 0.31 -2.64
C VAL A 32 -3.85 1.78 -3.03
N ARG A 33 -4.64 2.27 -4.00
CA ARG A 33 -4.54 3.65 -4.49
C ARG A 33 -4.95 4.66 -3.41
N TYR A 34 -6.06 4.40 -2.72
CA TYR A 34 -6.60 5.29 -1.71
C TYR A 34 -5.67 5.42 -0.50
N CYS A 35 -5.21 4.29 0.04
CA CYS A 35 -4.32 4.28 1.20
C CYS A 35 -2.97 4.91 0.85
N THR A 36 -2.38 4.61 -0.33
CA THR A 36 -1.14 5.26 -0.78
C THR A 36 -1.28 6.78 -0.85
N ALA A 37 -2.35 7.28 -1.48
CA ALA A 37 -2.59 8.71 -1.59
C ALA A 37 -2.83 9.36 -0.22
N THR A 38 -3.47 8.65 0.71
CA THR A 38 -3.74 9.13 2.06
C THR A 38 -2.46 9.22 2.89
N THR A 39 -1.57 8.23 2.79
CA THR A 39 -0.22 8.27 3.40
C THR A 39 0.55 9.49 2.93
N VAL A 40 0.59 9.75 1.61
CA VAL A 40 1.33 10.89 1.05
C VAL A 40 0.70 12.24 1.44
N SER A 41 -0.64 12.30 1.49
CA SER A 41 -1.35 13.55 1.82
C SER A 41 -1.42 13.84 3.32
N ALA A 42 -1.03 12.88 4.17
CA ALA A 42 -1.14 12.95 5.64
C ALA A 42 -2.54 13.38 6.14
N LEU A 43 -3.59 12.94 5.46
CA LEU A 43 -4.97 13.29 5.80
C LEU A 43 -5.54 12.33 6.85
N PRO A 44 -6.09 12.80 7.99
CA PRO A 44 -6.75 11.96 8.97
C PRO A 44 -8.16 11.59 8.49
N ARG A 45 -8.26 10.54 7.68
CA ARG A 45 -9.51 9.98 7.16
C ARG A 45 -9.46 8.46 7.20
N GLY A 46 -10.61 7.81 7.38
CA GLY A 46 -10.70 6.35 7.33
C GLY A 46 -10.36 5.77 5.95
N CYS A 47 -10.22 4.45 5.87
CA CYS A 47 -9.98 3.73 4.62
C CYS A 47 -11.28 3.27 3.95
N ILE A 48 -11.19 3.00 2.64
CA ILE A 48 -12.29 2.39 1.85
C ILE A 48 -12.12 0.88 1.64
N CYS A 49 -11.09 0.30 2.24
CA CYS A 49 -10.72 -1.10 2.08
C CYS A 49 -11.85 -2.03 2.54
N SER A 50 -11.96 -3.18 1.87
CA SER A 50 -12.96 -4.22 2.09
C SER A 50 -12.35 -5.50 2.61
#